data_AF-A0A926IJW1-F1
#
_entry.id   AF-A0A926IJW1-F1
#
_cell.length_a   1.000
_cell.length_b   1.000
_cell.length_c   1.000
_cell.angle_alpha   90.00
_cell.angle_beta   90.00
_cell.angle_gamma   90.00
#
_symmetry.space_group_name_H-M   'P 1'
#
loop_
_entity.id
_entity.type
_entity.pdbx_description
1 polymer ?
#
loop_
_entity_poly.entity_id
_entity_poly.type
_entity_poly.pdbx_seq_one_letter_code
_entity_poly.pdbx_strand_id
1 'polypeptide(L)'
;MSNDLDSLLSCIFLKQIKGYEISHFYKFDTIGKIQGHKHTAGSLIGVDISLTKGKTWDNHVAMLSKDDKFNINSANLNIVNRISRDNYTSKYCGSTVLQILSYYDYDISQFSEEALMILMCIDSSYLPFYTSFKDTGTYYMEEILEFPQLVELTEKYSKNDFDLLNIKYNLKAPITIKKGFLHTNINLAELSEVFLMPINLPTDSFELLANFNEQTQYIPKSNHNFTQPLDAFSIAFTYKNSFVYSTVKN
;
A
#
# COMPACT_ATOMS: atom_id res chain seq x y z
N MET A 1 1.66 2.95 9.34
CA MET A 1 2.44 2.97 8.10
C MET A 1 3.18 1.64 7.97
N SER A 2 3.24 1.06 6.78
CA SER A 2 4.13 -0.07 6.43
C SER A 2 5.55 0.44 6.08
N ASN A 3 6.29 -0.27 5.23
CA ASN A 3 7.73 -0.11 5.05
C ASN A 3 8.18 0.38 3.66
N ASP A 4 7.31 1.04 2.90
CA ASP A 4 7.65 1.55 1.57
C ASP A 4 7.08 2.96 1.29
N LEU A 5 7.29 3.43 0.05
CA LEU A 5 6.84 4.74 -0.38
C LEU A 5 5.32 4.88 -0.43
N ASP A 6 4.57 3.81 -0.74
CA ASP A 6 3.11 3.88 -0.81
C ASP A 6 2.55 4.30 0.54
N SER A 7 2.99 3.60 1.58
CA SER A 7 2.57 3.87 2.95
C SER A 7 3.01 5.25 3.45
N LEU A 8 4.22 5.69 3.09
CA LEU A 8 4.73 7.00 3.49
C LEU A 8 3.93 8.13 2.84
N LEU A 9 3.77 8.08 1.52
CA LEU A 9 3.08 9.14 0.79
C LEU A 9 1.60 9.17 1.17
N SER A 10 0.98 8.00 1.35
CA SER A 10 -0.37 7.86 1.92
C SER A 10 -0.49 8.56 3.28
N CYS A 11 0.44 8.33 4.20
CA CYS A 11 0.44 8.99 5.51
C CYS A 11 0.64 10.51 5.41
N ILE A 12 1.47 10.99 4.49
CA ILE A 12 1.70 12.43 4.29
C ILE A 12 0.43 13.12 3.78
N PHE A 13 -0.25 12.55 2.79
CA PHE A 13 -1.53 13.09 2.34
C PHE A 13 -2.60 13.02 3.41
N LEU A 14 -2.71 11.92 4.16
CA LEU A 14 -3.62 11.82 5.31
C LEU A 14 -3.31 12.86 6.39
N LYS A 15 -2.04 13.21 6.60
CA LYS A 15 -1.64 14.32 7.48
C LYS A 15 -2.15 15.67 6.96
N GLN A 16 -1.98 15.96 5.68
CA GLN A 16 -2.45 17.20 5.08
C GLN A 16 -3.99 17.32 5.11
N ILE A 17 -4.69 16.23 4.78
CA ILE A 17 -6.16 16.20 4.66
C ILE A 17 -6.83 16.12 6.03
N LYS A 18 -6.29 15.32 6.96
CA LYS A 18 -6.95 14.95 8.22
C LYS A 18 -6.16 15.29 9.49
N GLY A 19 -4.90 15.69 9.37
CA GLY A 19 -4.01 15.90 10.52
C GLY A 19 -3.54 14.62 11.20
N TYR A 20 -3.59 13.48 10.51
CA TYR A 20 -3.17 12.19 11.08
C TYR A 20 -1.66 12.05 11.08
N GLU A 21 -1.08 11.84 12.27
CA GLU A 21 0.36 11.68 12.45
C GLU A 21 0.79 10.21 12.41
N ILE A 22 1.98 9.97 11.85
CA ILE A 22 2.60 8.65 11.89
C ILE A 22 3.05 8.39 13.33
N SER A 23 2.48 7.37 13.96
CA SER A 23 2.81 6.97 15.34
C SER A 23 3.35 5.55 15.45
N HIS A 24 3.11 4.72 14.44
CA HIS A 24 3.44 3.30 14.41
C HIS A 24 4.02 2.91 13.06
N PHE A 25 5.01 2.03 13.10
CA PHE A 25 5.70 1.49 11.94
C PHE A 25 5.60 -0.04 11.97
N TYR A 26 5.09 -0.62 10.90
CA TYR A 26 4.81 -2.04 10.80
C TYR A 26 5.64 -2.70 9.70
N LYS A 27 6.11 -3.91 9.99
CA LYS A 27 6.59 -4.92 9.05
C LYS A 27 5.92 -6.25 9.41
N PHE A 28 5.91 -7.22 8.50
CA PHE A 28 5.31 -8.53 8.76
C PHE A 28 5.87 -9.26 10.00
N ASP A 29 7.12 -8.98 10.39
CA ASP A 29 7.77 -9.57 11.55
C ASP A 29 7.67 -8.74 12.84
N THR A 30 7.32 -7.45 12.76
CA THR A 30 7.44 -6.50 13.89
C THR A 30 6.52 -5.30 13.77
N ILE A 31 6.07 -4.77 14.91
CA ILE A 31 5.49 -3.42 15.00
C ILE A 31 6.24 -2.61 16.03
N GLY A 32 6.61 -1.39 15.65
CA GLY A 32 7.16 -0.36 16.54
C GLY A 32 6.20 0.81 16.69
N LYS A 33 6.39 1.58 17.74
CA LYS A 33 5.67 2.83 17.98
C LYS A 33 6.63 3.93 18.39
N ILE A 34 6.26 5.19 18.19
CA ILE A 34 7.01 6.32 18.73
C ILE A 34 7.13 6.19 20.25
N GLN A 35 8.34 6.44 20.77
CA GLN A 35 8.65 6.32 22.19
C GLN A 35 7.73 7.22 23.03
N GLY A 36 7.08 6.62 24.04
CA GLY A 36 6.15 7.35 24.91
C GLY A 36 4.80 7.73 24.27
N HIS A 37 4.56 7.37 23.00
CA HIS A 37 3.28 7.64 22.35
C HIS A 37 2.14 6.89 23.04
N LYS A 38 1.07 7.63 23.34
CA LYS A 38 -0.19 7.10 23.88
C LYS A 38 -1.29 7.33 22.86
N HIS A 39 -2.10 6.30 22.64
CA HIS A 39 -3.25 6.36 21.75
C HIS A 39 -4.49 5.86 22.48
N THR A 40 -5.66 6.25 21.98
CA THR A 40 -6.93 5.73 22.46
C THR A 40 -7.23 4.41 21.75
N ALA A 41 -7.76 3.43 22.47
CA ALA A 41 -8.15 2.15 21.86
C ALA A 41 -9.07 2.38 20.64
N GLY A 42 -8.74 1.77 19.51
CA GLY A 42 -9.49 1.90 18.26
C GLY A 42 -9.24 3.19 17.45
N SER A 43 -8.33 4.07 17.89
CA SER A 43 -7.98 5.29 17.14
C SER A 43 -6.92 5.07 16.07
N LEU A 44 -6.21 3.93 16.10
CA LEU A 44 -5.16 3.62 15.13
C LEU A 44 -5.75 3.20 13.79
N ILE A 45 -5.08 3.63 12.72
CA ILE A 45 -5.42 3.31 11.34
C ILE A 45 -4.17 2.71 10.70
N GLY A 46 -4.26 1.48 10.21
CA GLY A 46 -3.25 0.89 9.34
C GLY A 46 -3.22 1.63 8.00
N VAL A 47 -2.03 1.80 7.41
CA VAL A 47 -1.88 2.45 6.10
C VAL A 47 -0.92 1.61 5.30
N ASP A 48 -1.42 1.09 4.19
CA ASP A 48 -0.82 0.04 3.38
C ASP A 48 -0.53 -1.23 4.22
N ILE A 49 -1.54 -1.66 4.98
CA ILE A 49 -1.45 -2.85 5.83
C ILE A 49 -2.77 -3.62 5.76
N SER A 50 -2.70 -4.87 5.31
CA SER A 50 -3.88 -5.74 5.26
C SER A 50 -4.19 -6.37 6.63
N LEU A 51 -4.64 -5.53 7.57
CA LEU A 51 -5.02 -5.95 8.92
C LEU A 51 -6.27 -6.83 8.89
N THR A 52 -6.28 -7.92 9.66
CA THR A 52 -7.48 -8.78 9.79
C THR A 52 -8.56 -8.13 10.67
N LYS A 53 -8.18 -7.17 11.54
CA LYS A 53 -9.06 -6.41 12.43
C LYS A 53 -8.55 -4.98 12.60
N GLY A 54 -9.47 -4.04 12.83
CA GLY A 54 -9.16 -2.62 13.03
C GLY A 54 -9.24 -1.81 11.74
N LYS A 55 -9.16 -0.49 11.84
CA LYS A 55 -9.27 0.41 10.68
C LYS A 55 -8.00 0.34 9.85
N THR A 56 -8.12 0.23 8.53
CA THR A 56 -6.94 0.28 7.65
C THR A 56 -7.27 0.82 6.27
N TRP A 57 -6.29 1.50 5.67
CA TRP A 57 -6.21 1.75 4.23
C TRP A 57 -5.28 0.70 3.62
N ASP A 58 -5.75 0.01 2.58
CA ASP A 58 -5.04 -1.12 2.00
C ASP A 58 -5.45 -1.34 0.53
N ASN A 59 -4.60 -1.97 -0.25
CA ASN A 59 -4.88 -2.37 -1.63
C ASN A 59 -4.59 -3.88 -1.85
N HIS A 60 -4.17 -4.63 -0.84
CA HIS A 60 -3.81 -6.03 -1.01
C HIS A 60 -5.04 -6.92 -1.23
N VAL A 61 -4.87 -8.03 -1.93
CA VAL A 61 -5.90 -9.08 -1.94
C VAL A 61 -5.77 -9.84 -0.62
N ALA A 62 -6.88 -9.93 0.13
CA ALA A 62 -6.91 -10.49 1.47
C ALA A 62 -7.88 -11.68 1.60
N MET A 63 -8.49 -12.14 0.50
CA MET A 63 -9.50 -13.20 0.48
C MET A 63 -9.01 -14.40 -0.34
N LEU A 64 -9.15 -15.62 0.18
CA LEU A 64 -8.95 -16.86 -0.57
C LEU A 64 -10.15 -17.13 -1.46
N SER A 65 -11.35 -17.01 -0.89
CA SER A 65 -12.62 -17.18 -1.60
C SER A 65 -13.52 -15.96 -1.36
N LYS A 66 -14.54 -15.79 -2.21
CA LYS A 66 -15.54 -14.73 -2.03
C LYS A 66 -16.32 -14.81 -0.70
N ASP A 67 -16.34 -16.00 -0.09
CA ASP A 67 -17.10 -16.32 1.13
C ASP A 67 -16.24 -16.19 2.39
N ASP A 68 -14.95 -15.86 2.25
CA ASP A 68 -14.05 -15.64 3.37
C ASP A 68 -14.52 -14.48 4.25
N LYS A 69 -14.25 -14.60 5.56
CA LYS A 69 -14.33 -13.46 6.46
C LYS A 69 -13.22 -12.48 6.12
N PHE A 70 -13.55 -11.20 6.10
CA PHE A 70 -12.63 -10.11 5.83
C PHE A 70 -12.81 -9.00 6.88
N ASN A 71 -11.85 -8.09 6.93
CA ASN A 71 -11.92 -6.93 7.81
C ASN A 71 -12.90 -5.89 7.25
N ILE A 72 -14.08 -5.78 7.86
CA ILE A 72 -15.11 -4.81 7.47
C ILE A 72 -14.70 -3.34 7.66
N ASN A 73 -13.61 -3.07 8.40
CA ASN A 73 -13.08 -1.72 8.60
C ASN A 73 -11.87 -1.43 7.67
N SER A 74 -11.65 -2.27 6.66
CA SER A 74 -10.62 -2.06 5.64
C SER A 74 -11.19 -1.27 4.47
N ALA A 75 -10.64 -0.08 4.25
CA ALA A 75 -10.85 0.70 3.03
C ALA A 75 -9.89 0.14 1.96
N ASN A 76 -10.40 -0.82 1.19
CA ASN A 76 -9.64 -1.56 0.19
C ASN A 76 -10.56 -2.00 -0.97
N LEU A 77 -10.29 -1.48 -2.17
CA LEU A 77 -11.03 -1.79 -3.39
C LEU A 77 -11.10 -3.29 -3.71
N ASN A 78 -10.04 -4.06 -3.41
CA ASN A 78 -10.04 -5.50 -3.62
C ASN A 78 -11.03 -6.23 -2.68
N ILE A 79 -11.23 -5.73 -1.47
CA ILE A 79 -12.25 -6.27 -0.56
C ILE A 79 -13.65 -5.86 -1.03
N VAL A 80 -13.84 -4.59 -1.40
CA VAL A 80 -15.13 -4.06 -1.90
C VAL A 80 -15.60 -4.88 -3.11
N ASN A 81 -14.69 -5.16 -4.04
CA ASN A 81 -14.98 -5.91 -5.27
C ASN A 81 -14.95 -7.44 -5.08
N ARG A 82 -14.84 -7.94 -3.84
CA ARG A 82 -14.76 -9.38 -3.53
C ARG A 82 -13.69 -10.09 -4.35
N ILE A 83 -12.56 -9.43 -4.53
CA ILE A 83 -11.39 -9.99 -5.17
C ILE A 83 -10.80 -11.03 -4.23
N SER A 84 -10.63 -12.21 -4.77
CA SER A 84 -10.12 -13.38 -4.11
C SER A 84 -9.17 -14.12 -5.04
N ARG A 85 -8.73 -15.31 -4.65
CA ARG A 85 -7.97 -16.18 -5.53
C ARG A 85 -8.73 -16.53 -6.81
N ASP A 86 -10.05 -16.65 -6.76
CA ASP A 86 -10.84 -17.15 -7.90
C ASP A 86 -10.89 -16.15 -9.07
N ASN A 87 -10.94 -14.85 -8.76
CA ASN A 87 -10.99 -13.74 -9.72
C ASN A 87 -9.76 -12.81 -9.63
N TYR A 88 -8.62 -13.34 -9.19
CA TYR A 88 -7.40 -12.56 -8.89
C TYR A 88 -6.93 -11.61 -9.99
N THR A 89 -7.16 -11.95 -11.27
CA THR A 89 -6.74 -11.13 -12.41
C THR A 89 -7.60 -9.87 -12.63
N SER A 90 -8.71 -9.75 -11.91
CA SER A 90 -9.59 -8.57 -11.90
C SER A 90 -9.26 -7.62 -10.74
N LYS A 91 -8.17 -7.88 -10.00
CA LYS A 91 -7.78 -7.09 -8.83
C LYS A 91 -7.46 -5.65 -9.21
N TYR A 92 -7.75 -4.74 -8.28
CA TYR A 92 -7.06 -3.46 -8.21
C TYR A 92 -5.58 -3.73 -7.91
N CYS A 93 -4.71 -3.19 -8.74
CA CYS A 93 -3.26 -3.30 -8.59
C CYS A 93 -2.56 -1.95 -8.56
N GLY A 94 -3.34 -0.88 -8.36
CA GLY A 94 -2.77 0.43 -8.05
C GLY A 94 -2.45 0.54 -6.55
N SER A 95 -1.82 1.64 -6.17
CA SER A 95 -1.37 1.91 -4.81
C SER A 95 -2.49 2.30 -3.84
N THR A 96 -2.21 2.20 -2.53
CA THR A 96 -3.04 2.72 -1.45
C THR A 96 -3.15 4.24 -1.51
N VAL A 97 -2.07 4.94 -1.87
CA VAL A 97 -2.09 6.41 -1.97
C VAL A 97 -3.09 6.89 -3.03
N LEU A 98 -3.20 6.20 -4.18
CA LEU A 98 -4.17 6.56 -5.21
C LEU A 98 -5.62 6.38 -4.72
N GLN A 99 -5.91 5.32 -3.95
CA GLN A 99 -7.23 5.15 -3.33
C GLN A 99 -7.56 6.29 -2.34
N ILE A 100 -6.57 6.72 -1.54
CA ILE A 100 -6.75 7.82 -0.58
C ILE A 100 -7.01 9.13 -1.30
N LEU A 101 -6.22 9.43 -2.34
CA LEU A 101 -6.38 10.67 -3.12
C LEU A 101 -7.75 10.73 -3.77
N SER A 102 -8.19 9.63 -4.39
CA SER A 102 -9.52 9.54 -5.02
C SER A 102 -10.64 9.67 -3.98
N TYR A 103 -10.58 8.91 -2.88
CA TYR A 103 -11.64 8.93 -1.85
C TYR A 103 -11.86 10.31 -1.21
N TYR A 104 -10.82 11.13 -1.11
CA TYR A 104 -10.91 12.48 -0.55
C TYR A 104 -11.03 13.58 -1.61
N ASP A 105 -11.31 13.24 -2.86
CA ASP A 105 -11.41 14.18 -3.98
C ASP A 105 -10.18 15.11 -4.08
N TYR A 106 -8.99 14.57 -3.83
CA TYR A 106 -7.76 15.35 -3.90
C TYR A 106 -7.43 15.65 -5.36
N ASP A 107 -7.36 16.93 -5.70
CA ASP A 107 -7.04 17.36 -7.06
C ASP A 107 -5.60 17.00 -7.42
N ILE A 108 -5.40 15.93 -8.17
CA ILE A 108 -4.07 15.53 -8.65
C ILE A 108 -3.67 16.28 -9.93
N SER A 109 -4.58 17.03 -10.59
CA SER A 109 -4.26 17.77 -11.82
C SER A 109 -3.28 18.92 -11.58
N GLN A 110 -3.12 19.34 -10.33
CA GLN A 110 -2.12 20.32 -9.91
C GLN A 110 -0.68 19.79 -9.96
N PHE A 111 -0.49 18.47 -10.00
CA PHE A 111 0.84 17.87 -10.00
C PHE A 111 1.52 17.96 -11.36
N SER A 112 2.84 18.05 -11.33
CA SER A 112 3.65 17.93 -12.55
C SER A 112 3.49 16.55 -13.16
N GLU A 113 3.77 16.45 -14.46
CA GLU A 113 3.72 15.17 -15.16
C GLU A 113 4.65 14.12 -14.52
N GLU A 114 5.85 14.52 -14.08
CA GLU A 114 6.78 13.66 -13.37
C GLU A 114 6.23 13.18 -12.02
N ALA A 115 5.56 14.05 -11.26
CA ALA A 115 4.90 13.67 -10.01
C ALA A 115 3.76 12.65 -10.25
N LEU A 116 2.95 12.84 -11.28
CA LEU A 116 1.91 11.89 -11.67
C LEU A 116 2.49 10.55 -12.13
N MET A 117 3.60 10.55 -12.88
CA MET A 117 4.31 9.33 -13.24
C MET A 117 4.87 8.61 -12.00
N ILE A 118 5.39 9.35 -11.02
CA ILE A 118 5.84 8.76 -9.75
C ILE A 118 4.67 8.14 -8.98
N LEU A 119 3.50 8.77 -8.92
CA LEU A 119 2.29 8.16 -8.34
C LEU A 119 1.98 6.82 -9.02
N MET A 120 2.13 6.75 -10.35
CA MET A 120 1.95 5.52 -11.11
C MET A 120 3.06 4.48 -10.90
N CYS A 121 4.29 4.89 -10.54
CA CYS A 121 5.38 3.97 -10.18
C CYS A 121 5.15 3.24 -8.84
N ILE A 122 4.40 3.85 -7.91
CA ILE A 122 4.04 3.25 -6.62
C ILE A 122 3.19 2.00 -6.88
N ASP A 123 3.56 0.89 -6.23
CA ASP A 123 3.03 -0.46 -6.49
C ASP A 123 3.03 -0.91 -7.96
N SER A 124 3.83 -0.23 -8.79
CA SER A 124 3.88 -0.48 -10.22
C SER A 124 2.50 -0.35 -10.87
N SER A 125 1.71 0.63 -10.43
CA SER A 125 0.37 0.96 -10.96
C SER A 125 0.35 1.16 -12.48
N TYR A 126 1.47 1.58 -13.09
CA TYR A 126 1.67 1.69 -14.55
C TYR A 126 1.74 0.34 -15.28
N LEU A 127 2.12 -0.75 -14.62
CA LEU A 127 2.46 -2.02 -15.28
C LEU A 127 1.31 -2.66 -16.07
N PRO A 128 0.05 -2.68 -15.58
CA PRO A 128 -1.07 -3.31 -16.29
C PRO A 128 -1.25 -2.80 -17.72
N PHE A 129 -1.00 -1.50 -17.94
CA PHE A 129 -1.17 -0.81 -19.23
C PHE A 129 -0.23 -1.31 -20.33
N TYR A 130 0.85 -2.00 -19.96
CA TYR A 130 1.82 -2.59 -20.89
C TYR A 130 1.72 -4.13 -20.95
N THR A 131 0.58 -4.67 -20.53
CA THR A 131 0.31 -6.12 -20.51
C THR A 131 -1.10 -6.41 -21.03
N SER A 132 -1.54 -7.68 -20.99
CA SER A 132 -2.93 -8.06 -21.26
C SER A 132 -3.94 -7.54 -20.24
N PHE A 133 -3.50 -6.80 -19.22
CA PHE A 133 -4.35 -6.24 -18.16
C PHE A 133 -4.65 -4.73 -18.35
N LYS A 134 -4.38 -4.15 -19.54
CA LYS A 134 -4.64 -2.73 -19.81
C LYS A 134 -6.08 -2.35 -19.50
N ASP A 135 -7.06 -3.18 -19.88
CA ASP A 135 -8.47 -2.89 -19.63
C ASP A 135 -8.80 -2.84 -18.14
N THR A 136 -8.25 -3.76 -17.34
CA THR A 136 -8.39 -3.74 -15.87
C THR A 136 -7.74 -2.48 -15.28
N GLY A 137 -6.54 -2.12 -15.74
CA GLY A 137 -5.86 -0.90 -15.30
C GLY A 137 -6.65 0.36 -15.62
N THR A 138 -7.17 0.45 -16.84
CA THR A 138 -7.98 1.57 -17.34
C THR A 138 -9.27 1.69 -16.51
N TYR A 139 -10.00 0.59 -16.32
CA TYR A 139 -11.20 0.57 -15.49
C TYR A 139 -10.94 1.13 -14.08
N TYR A 140 -9.87 0.70 -13.41
CA TYR A 140 -9.60 1.23 -12.07
C TYR A 140 -9.15 2.68 -12.06
N MET A 141 -8.24 3.07 -12.96
CA MET A 141 -7.68 4.43 -12.94
C MET A 141 -8.69 5.48 -13.43
N GLU A 142 -9.45 5.17 -14.47
CA GLU A 142 -10.37 6.11 -15.10
C GLU A 142 -11.78 6.04 -14.49
N GLU A 143 -12.37 4.86 -14.38
CA GLU A 143 -13.79 4.72 -14.01
C GLU A 143 -14.02 4.65 -12.50
N ILE A 144 -13.06 4.10 -11.74
CA ILE A 144 -13.21 3.91 -10.28
C ILE A 144 -12.52 5.01 -9.48
N LEU A 145 -11.28 5.35 -9.86
CA LEU A 145 -10.51 6.38 -9.16
C LEU A 145 -10.72 7.78 -9.74
N GLU A 146 -11.34 7.89 -10.93
CA GLU A 146 -11.64 9.15 -11.62
C GLU A 146 -10.38 9.96 -11.97
N PHE A 147 -9.31 9.26 -12.39
CA PHE A 147 -8.03 9.84 -12.78
C PHE A 147 -7.66 9.54 -14.25
N PRO A 148 -8.44 10.01 -15.24
CA PRO A 148 -8.18 9.76 -16.67
C PRO A 148 -6.78 10.22 -17.11
N GLN A 149 -6.28 11.33 -16.55
CA GLN A 149 -4.93 11.82 -16.82
C GLN A 149 -3.83 10.80 -16.50
N LEU A 150 -4.04 9.86 -15.57
CA LEU A 150 -3.06 8.80 -15.30
C LEU A 150 -3.04 7.74 -16.41
N VAL A 151 -4.19 7.49 -17.05
CA VAL A 151 -4.26 6.61 -18.24
C VAL A 151 -3.53 7.27 -19.41
N GLU A 152 -3.78 8.55 -19.66
CA GLU A 152 -3.12 9.32 -20.73
C GLU A 152 -1.59 9.27 -20.64
N LEU A 153 -1.02 9.30 -19.42
CA LEU A 153 0.43 9.14 -19.22
C LEU A 153 0.94 7.81 -19.76
N THR A 154 0.20 6.73 -19.58
CA THR A 154 0.62 5.40 -20.04
C THR A 154 0.56 5.24 -21.56
N GLU A 155 -0.20 6.11 -22.23
CA GLU A 155 -0.25 6.18 -23.69
C GLU A 155 0.86 7.07 -24.26
N LYS A 156 1.25 8.10 -23.50
CA LYS A 156 2.35 9.01 -23.84
C LYS A 156 3.74 8.43 -23.58
N TYR A 157 3.90 7.70 -22.49
CA TYR A 157 5.18 7.17 -22.02
C TYR A 157 5.31 5.67 -22.25
N SER A 158 6.55 5.21 -22.40
CA SER A 158 6.86 3.79 -22.45
C SER A 158 7.01 3.21 -21.05
N LYS A 159 6.88 1.88 -20.92
CA LYS A 159 7.21 1.16 -19.69
C LYS A 159 8.61 1.51 -19.16
N ASN A 160 9.58 1.69 -20.06
CA ASN A 160 10.96 1.98 -19.70
C ASN A 160 11.10 3.36 -19.02
N ASP A 161 10.26 4.34 -19.36
CA ASP A 161 10.32 5.67 -18.73
C ASP A 161 9.94 5.58 -17.24
N PHE A 162 8.91 4.79 -16.91
CA PHE A 162 8.55 4.48 -15.52
C PHE A 162 9.63 3.65 -14.81
N ASP A 163 10.27 2.70 -15.50
CA ASP A 163 11.39 1.93 -14.93
C ASP A 163 12.59 2.84 -14.60
N LEU A 164 12.89 3.82 -15.46
CA LEU A 164 13.94 4.82 -15.24
C LEU A 164 13.62 5.74 -14.06
N LEU A 165 12.36 6.15 -13.87
CA LEU A 165 11.95 6.90 -12.68
C LEU A 165 12.11 6.08 -11.39
N ASN A 166 11.74 4.80 -11.42
CA ASN A 166 11.95 3.90 -10.28
C ASN A 166 13.43 3.86 -9.86
N ILE A 167 14.35 3.83 -10.84
CA ILE A 167 15.80 3.85 -10.58
C ILE A 167 16.25 5.23 -10.10
N LYS A 168 15.88 6.31 -10.81
CA LYS A 168 16.27 7.70 -10.52
C LYS A 168 16.03 8.06 -9.05
N TYR A 169 14.83 7.75 -8.56
CA TYR A 169 14.41 8.10 -7.20
C TYR A 169 14.57 6.96 -6.19
N ASN A 170 15.02 5.78 -6.64
CA ASN A 170 15.10 4.57 -5.84
C ASN A 170 13.77 4.23 -5.14
N LEU A 171 12.65 4.35 -5.87
CA LEU A 171 11.27 4.32 -5.34
C LEU A 171 10.91 3.00 -4.64
N LYS A 172 11.62 1.91 -4.97
CA LYS A 172 11.39 0.58 -4.41
C LYS A 172 12.25 0.29 -3.16
N ALA A 173 13.06 1.24 -2.70
CA ALA A 173 13.87 1.03 -1.51
C ALA A 173 13.02 0.98 -0.24
N PRO A 174 13.27 0.02 0.67
CA PRO A 174 12.47 -0.12 1.88
C PRO A 174 12.80 0.98 2.89
N ILE A 175 11.78 1.38 3.65
CA ILE A 175 11.90 2.10 4.90
C ILE A 175 12.21 1.07 6.00
N THR A 176 13.17 1.37 6.86
CA THR A 176 13.65 0.47 7.92
C THR A 176 13.94 1.25 9.20
N ILE A 177 13.89 0.59 10.35
CA ILE A 177 14.35 1.19 11.61
C ILE A 177 15.85 0.93 11.79
N LYS A 178 16.65 1.97 12.04
CA LYS A 178 18.05 1.86 12.48
C LYS A 178 18.26 2.74 13.69
N LYS A 179 18.81 2.19 14.77
CA LYS A 179 19.05 2.90 16.05
C LYS A 179 17.82 3.66 16.56
N GLY A 180 16.62 3.10 16.36
CA GLY A 180 15.35 3.69 16.76
C GLY A 180 14.74 4.66 15.74
N PHE A 181 15.44 5.09 14.70
CA PHE A 181 14.89 6.06 13.73
C PHE A 181 14.56 5.39 12.40
N LEU A 182 13.61 5.95 11.66
CA LEU A 182 13.29 5.49 10.32
C LEU A 182 14.36 5.96 9.33
N HIS A 183 14.74 5.06 8.42
CA HIS A 183 15.71 5.30 7.37
C HIS A 183 15.25 4.68 6.06
N THR A 184 15.51 5.36 4.96
CA THR A 184 15.33 4.84 3.61
C THR A 184 16.44 5.36 2.69
N ASN A 185 16.66 4.66 1.58
CA ASN A 185 17.49 5.12 0.48
C ASN A 185 16.66 5.71 -0.69
N ILE A 186 15.34 5.83 -0.53
CA ILE A 186 14.50 6.60 -1.47
C ILE A 186 15.00 8.05 -1.47
N ASN A 187 15.07 8.69 -2.64
CA ASN A 187 15.50 10.09 -2.77
C ASN A 187 14.38 11.06 -2.35
N LEU A 188 14.08 11.09 -1.05
CA LEU A 188 12.98 11.89 -0.48
C LEU A 188 13.14 13.41 -0.70
N ALA A 189 14.38 13.89 -0.77
CA ALA A 189 14.67 15.30 -1.02
C ALA A 189 14.20 15.72 -2.42
N GLU A 190 14.60 14.98 -3.46
CA GLU A 190 14.18 15.28 -4.83
C GLU A 190 12.67 15.01 -5.03
N LEU A 191 12.11 13.98 -4.36
CA LEU A 191 10.66 13.80 -4.35
C LEU A 191 9.93 15.01 -3.76
N SER A 192 10.48 15.63 -2.71
CA SER A 192 9.88 16.83 -2.12
C SER A 192 9.84 18.00 -3.10
N GLU A 193 10.88 18.13 -3.94
CA GLU A 193 10.93 19.14 -5.00
C GLU A 193 9.91 18.84 -6.10
N VAL A 194 9.79 17.58 -6.53
CA VAL A 194 8.86 17.17 -7.61
C VAL A 194 7.39 17.34 -7.21
N PHE A 195 7.04 16.97 -5.98
CA PHE A 195 5.67 17.12 -5.46
C PHE A 195 5.40 18.51 -4.86
N LEU A 196 6.41 19.39 -4.82
CA LEU A 196 6.33 20.72 -4.20
C LEU A 196 5.80 20.68 -2.76
N MET A 197 6.12 19.60 -2.02
CA MET A 197 5.70 19.41 -0.64
C MET A 197 6.74 18.62 0.16
N PRO A 198 6.84 18.81 1.48
CA PRO A 198 7.78 18.04 2.29
C PRO A 198 7.44 16.55 2.30
N ILE A 199 8.34 15.72 1.77
CA ILE A 199 8.28 14.26 1.85
C ILE A 199 9.39 13.81 2.79
N ASN A 200 9.04 13.62 4.07
CA ASN A 200 10.01 13.30 5.12
C ASN A 200 9.55 12.11 5.96
N LEU A 201 10.52 11.34 6.44
CA LEU A 201 10.28 10.38 7.51
C LEU A 201 10.07 11.12 8.85
N PRO A 202 9.26 10.57 9.77
CA PRO A 202 9.21 11.02 11.16
C PRO A 202 10.60 11.08 11.80
N THR A 203 10.84 12.12 12.58
CA THR A 203 12.12 12.33 13.29
C THR A 203 12.17 11.69 14.67
N ASP A 204 11.03 11.24 15.19
CA ASP A 204 10.92 10.61 16.50
C ASP A 204 11.54 9.21 16.53
N SER A 205 12.03 8.81 17.70
CA SER A 205 12.50 7.44 17.93
C SER A 205 11.34 6.48 18.11
N PHE A 206 11.49 5.28 17.55
CA PHE A 206 10.57 4.16 17.65
C PHE A 206 11.12 3.12 18.63
N GLU A 207 10.25 2.66 19.53
CA GLU A 207 10.47 1.50 20.37
C GLU A 207 9.69 0.29 19.83
N LEU A 208 10.25 -0.91 20.02
CA LEU A 208 9.58 -2.15 19.66
C LEU A 208 8.33 -2.32 20.52
N LEU A 209 7.18 -2.53 19.88
CA LEU A 209 5.91 -2.79 20.55
C LEU A 209 5.60 -4.28 20.61
N ALA A 210 5.75 -5.00 19.49
CA ALA A 210 5.55 -6.44 19.44
C ALA A 210 6.35 -7.08 18.29
N ASN A 211 6.65 -8.37 18.48
CA ASN A 211 7.17 -9.22 17.42
C ASN A 211 6.07 -10.16 16.91
N PHE A 212 6.15 -10.52 15.64
CA PHE A 212 5.26 -11.47 15.00
C PHE A 212 6.04 -12.66 14.44
N ASN A 213 5.34 -13.78 14.29
CA ASN A 213 5.76 -14.88 13.43
C ASN A 213 5.23 -14.57 12.03
N GLU A 214 6.13 -14.09 11.17
CA GLU A 214 5.88 -13.97 9.74
C GLU A 214 5.94 -15.34 9.08
N GLN A 215 4.94 -15.65 8.25
CA GLN A 215 4.88 -16.91 7.51
C GLN A 215 4.43 -16.64 6.07
N THR A 216 5.07 -17.33 5.13
CA THR A 216 4.61 -17.42 3.75
C THR A 216 3.90 -18.76 3.55
N GLN A 217 2.67 -18.71 3.04
CA GLN A 217 1.91 -19.89 2.69
C GLN A 217 1.77 -20.00 1.18
N TYR A 218 2.06 -21.19 0.65
CA TYR A 218 1.79 -21.56 -0.74
C TYR A 218 0.58 -22.48 -0.80
N ILE A 219 -0.30 -22.23 -1.76
CA ILE A 219 -1.53 -23.00 -1.95
C ILE A 219 -1.44 -23.74 -3.28
N PRO A 220 -1.50 -25.09 -3.30
CA PRO A 220 -1.56 -25.83 -4.55
C PRO A 220 -2.73 -25.37 -5.42
N LYS A 221 -2.51 -25.23 -6.73
CA LYS A 221 -3.54 -24.79 -7.69
C LYS A 221 -4.85 -25.60 -7.58
N SER A 222 -4.75 -26.89 -7.27
CA SER A 222 -5.87 -27.81 -7.13
C SER A 222 -6.62 -27.72 -5.79
N ASN A 223 -6.05 -27.06 -4.77
CA ASN A 223 -6.66 -27.01 -3.44
C ASN A 223 -7.56 -25.79 -3.30
N HIS A 224 -8.87 -25.98 -3.39
CA HIS A 224 -9.88 -24.93 -3.21
C HIS A 224 -10.47 -24.88 -1.78
N ASN A 225 -10.11 -25.82 -0.90
CA ASN A 225 -10.66 -25.94 0.46
C ASN A 225 -9.71 -25.36 1.53
N PHE A 226 -8.80 -24.48 1.13
CA PHE A 226 -7.87 -23.85 2.06
C PHE A 226 -8.58 -22.75 2.86
N THR A 227 -8.31 -22.66 4.16
CA THR A 227 -8.88 -21.64 5.06
C THR A 227 -7.79 -20.72 5.58
N GLN A 228 -8.10 -19.43 5.74
CA GLN A 228 -7.15 -18.48 6.30
C GLN A 228 -6.80 -18.81 7.76
N PRO A 229 -5.60 -18.42 8.23
CA PRO A 229 -5.25 -18.52 9.64
C PRO A 229 -6.17 -17.62 10.48
N LEU A 230 -6.96 -18.20 11.38
CA LEU A 230 -7.97 -17.48 12.18
C LEU A 230 -7.36 -16.40 13.11
N ASP A 231 -6.09 -16.60 13.50
CA ASP A 231 -5.39 -15.77 14.48
C ASP A 231 -4.35 -14.84 13.83
N ALA A 232 -4.41 -14.67 12.50
CA ALA A 232 -3.53 -13.75 11.80
C ALA A 232 -3.80 -12.30 12.25
N PHE A 233 -2.74 -11.56 12.53
CA PHE A 233 -2.74 -10.11 12.74
C PHE A 233 -2.93 -9.36 11.41
N SER A 234 -2.25 -9.84 10.36
CA SER A 234 -2.36 -9.33 9.00
C SER A 234 -2.26 -10.49 8.00
N ILE A 235 -2.81 -10.31 6.80
CA ILE A 235 -2.72 -11.27 5.71
C ILE A 235 -2.79 -10.56 4.35
N ALA A 236 -1.80 -10.78 3.49
CA ALA A 236 -1.77 -10.19 2.15
C ALA A 236 -1.30 -11.22 1.12
N PHE A 237 -2.00 -11.30 -0.01
CA PHE A 237 -1.58 -12.13 -1.14
C PHE A 237 -0.45 -11.46 -1.89
N THR A 238 0.65 -12.19 -2.03
CA THR A 238 1.79 -11.81 -2.88
C THR A 238 1.58 -12.27 -4.33
N TYR A 239 0.88 -13.40 -4.51
CA TYR A 239 0.45 -13.91 -5.81
C TYR A 239 -0.88 -14.66 -5.67
N LYS A 240 -1.53 -15.01 -6.79
CA LYS A 240 -2.80 -15.77 -6.81
C LYS A 240 -2.82 -16.98 -5.86
N ASN A 241 -1.69 -17.67 -5.71
CA ASN A 241 -1.58 -18.91 -4.95
C ASN A 241 -0.61 -18.82 -3.77
N SER A 242 -0.27 -17.62 -3.32
CA SER A 242 0.58 -17.44 -2.15
C SER A 242 0.26 -16.15 -1.40
N PHE A 243 0.32 -16.24 -0.08
CA PHE A 243 0.10 -15.10 0.80
C PHE A 243 1.11 -15.10 1.93
N VAL A 244 1.36 -13.91 2.46
CA VAL A 244 2.16 -13.69 3.67
C VAL A 244 1.20 -13.28 4.78
N TYR A 245 1.43 -13.78 5.97
CA TYR A 245 0.66 -13.42 7.15
C TYR A 245 1.54 -13.38 8.38
N SER A 246 1.08 -12.64 9.38
CA SER A 246 1.78 -12.46 10.66
C SER A 246 0.88 -12.94 11.80
N THR A 247 1.42 -13.70 12.75
CA THR A 247 0.72 -14.06 14.01
C THR A 247 1.49 -13.52 15.21
N VAL A 248 0.81 -13.14 16.29
CA VAL A 248 1.46 -12.61 17.51
C VAL A 248 2.41 -13.68 18.08
N LYS A 249 3.66 -13.30 18.37
CA LYS A 249 4.56 -14.16 19.15
C LYS A 249 4.12 -14.13 20.61
N ASN A 250 3.75 -15.30 21.14
CA ASN A 250 3.53 -15.51 22.57
C ASN A 250 4.84 -15.43 23.35
#